data_AF-A0A837HDN3-F1
#
_entry.id   AF-A0A837HDN3-F1
#
_cell.length_a   1.000
_cell.length_b   1.000
_cell.length_c   1.000
_cell.angle_alpha   90.00
_cell.angle_beta   90.00
_cell.angle_gamma   90.00
#
_symmetry.space_group_name_H-M   'P 1'
#
loop_
_entity.id
_entity.type
_entity.pdbx_description
1 polymer ?
#
loop_
_entity_poly.entity_id
_entity_poly.type
_entity_poly.pdbx_seq_one_letter_code
_entity_poly.pdbx_strand_id
1 'polypeptide(L)'
;MKQIVSKWKLIWEVADAPIFEMGHGTFFADKKQKELFGYTTEGQILFAKNEVVSSYHTNEDLEKASKVGLDFYSDDKNWQRYLAGVVEISSQIKSLEKKTSTLLSKSSIDKKELGDLLLEVSNAQIYTFCHFNLTNPNFTFGLENELRKYLSKQIDNSVDQVIGDLTTPEKLSTLQTESLDFYKVLQKHWSNIKNESPELNEDLDKHSEKYLYLGGNEGNDKWDSEYYKNLLKEILQKVSFDINKEIKNIETYSLSTKEKKNSIHEKYKIDSYHKDIAFKLGEIGHERLELRIAWSSLYRMLRKIVYTMSNTLEVPAYDLLVCSPNEIQDWFVNDKKLTEKEIIERRKAYIFVLNGKTIQSEYGDKAIELKQKLIPDKDFSKTKYLEGKPAYSGVVEGKVFVFNWGDKDFNKQIINMPEGAILIAGQTRPSLMPAIRKASAIVTDEGGITSHAAIVSRELKIPCVIGTEFATKVFKTGDKVKVDAQKGTVNLIK
;
A
#
# COMPACT_ATOMS: atom_id res chain seq x y z
N MET A 1 1.08 -30.22 -22.62
CA MET A 1 0.04 -29.18 -22.64
C MET A 1 0.73 -27.83 -22.59
N LYS A 2 0.58 -26.99 -23.63
CA LYS A 2 1.03 -25.59 -23.53
C LYS A 2 0.17 -24.94 -22.45
N GLN A 3 0.80 -24.53 -21.35
CA GLN A 3 0.13 -23.77 -20.29
C GLN A 3 -0.50 -22.55 -20.96
N ILE A 4 -1.81 -22.40 -20.89
CA ILE A 4 -2.49 -21.18 -21.36
C ILE A 4 -1.96 -20.08 -20.44
N VAL A 5 -1.05 -19.26 -20.94
CA VAL A 5 -0.59 -18.07 -20.23
C VAL A 5 -1.78 -17.12 -20.25
N SER A 6 -2.45 -16.98 -19.10
CA SER A 6 -3.49 -15.97 -18.93
C SER A 6 -2.93 -14.61 -19.37
N LYS A 7 -3.65 -13.90 -20.24
CA LYS A 7 -3.30 -12.52 -20.61
C LYS A 7 -3.42 -11.55 -19.43
N TRP A 8 -4.10 -11.99 -18.36
CA TRP A 8 -4.34 -11.23 -17.13
C TRP A 8 -3.28 -11.54 -16.09
N LYS A 9 -2.69 -10.48 -15.55
CA LYS A 9 -1.73 -10.51 -14.45
C LYS A 9 -2.35 -9.92 -13.20
N LEU A 10 -2.23 -10.61 -12.07
CA LEU A 10 -2.61 -10.07 -10.76
C LEU A 10 -1.72 -8.85 -10.46
N ILE A 11 -2.34 -7.73 -10.11
CA ILE A 11 -1.65 -6.46 -9.82
C ILE A 11 -1.66 -6.15 -8.33
N TRP A 12 -2.77 -6.45 -7.65
CA TRP A 12 -2.89 -6.36 -6.20
C TRP A 12 -4.02 -7.24 -5.70
N GLU A 13 -3.86 -7.70 -4.47
CA GLU A 13 -4.89 -8.36 -3.66
C GLU A 13 -4.95 -7.68 -2.28
N VAL A 14 -6.16 -7.43 -1.81
CA VAL A 14 -6.44 -6.79 -0.52
C VAL A 14 -7.58 -7.53 0.16
N ALA A 15 -7.48 -7.70 1.48
CA ALA A 15 -8.54 -8.33 2.26
C ALA A 15 -9.16 -7.37 3.27
N ASP A 16 -10.22 -7.81 3.94
CA ASP A 16 -11.08 -6.98 4.79
C ASP A 16 -11.55 -5.69 4.09
N ALA A 17 -11.56 -5.75 2.76
CA ALA A 17 -12.02 -4.72 1.85
C ALA A 17 -13.41 -5.13 1.38
N PRO A 18 -14.48 -4.49 1.88
CA PRO A 18 -15.79 -4.63 1.33
C PRO A 18 -15.76 -4.35 -0.15
N ILE A 19 -16.63 -5.09 -0.80
CA ILE A 19 -16.81 -5.15 -2.23
C ILE A 19 -16.78 -3.77 -2.87
N PHE A 20 -17.48 -2.84 -2.23
CA PHE A 20 -17.62 -1.50 -2.75
C PHE A 20 -16.45 -0.57 -2.42
N GLU A 21 -15.84 -0.70 -1.24
CA GLU A 21 -14.84 0.25 -0.73
C GLU A 21 -13.54 0.29 -1.57
N MET A 22 -13.21 -0.78 -2.30
CA MET A 22 -12.06 -0.81 -3.21
C MET A 22 -12.44 -1.12 -4.67
N GLY A 23 -13.41 -2.00 -4.94
CA GLY A 23 -13.69 -2.45 -6.31
C GLY A 23 -14.24 -1.36 -7.22
N HIS A 24 -15.31 -0.70 -6.80
CA HIS A 24 -15.99 0.24 -7.70
C HIS A 24 -15.28 1.60 -7.75
N GLY A 25 -14.70 2.06 -6.65
CA GLY A 25 -13.84 3.26 -6.67
C GLY A 25 -12.67 3.10 -7.64
N THR A 26 -11.99 1.95 -7.62
CA THR A 26 -10.88 1.66 -8.52
C THR A 26 -11.31 1.48 -9.97
N PHE A 27 -12.42 0.79 -10.23
CA PHE A 27 -12.87 0.57 -11.60
C PHE A 27 -13.32 1.87 -12.30
N PHE A 28 -14.05 2.73 -11.58
CA PHE A 28 -14.55 3.98 -12.14
C PHE A 28 -13.50 5.10 -12.13
N ALA A 29 -12.38 4.88 -11.42
CA ALA A 29 -11.22 5.75 -11.50
C ALA A 29 -10.68 5.85 -12.94
N ASP A 30 -10.80 4.82 -13.78
CA ASP A 30 -10.25 4.81 -15.14
C ASP A 30 -10.74 5.99 -16.01
N LYS A 31 -12.03 6.33 -15.93
CA LYS A 31 -12.58 7.51 -16.63
C LYS A 31 -11.96 8.81 -16.10
N LYS A 32 -11.82 8.92 -14.77
CA LYS A 32 -11.26 10.10 -14.11
C LYS A 32 -9.75 10.19 -14.33
N GLN A 33 -9.05 9.06 -14.33
CA GLN A 33 -7.63 8.92 -14.68
C GLN A 33 -7.37 9.47 -16.07
N LYS A 34 -8.26 9.18 -17.04
CA LYS A 34 -8.15 9.72 -18.40
C LYS A 34 -8.37 11.23 -18.45
N GLU A 35 -9.42 11.72 -17.79
CA GLU A 35 -9.73 13.14 -17.70
C GLU A 35 -8.57 13.93 -17.08
N LEU A 36 -7.99 13.37 -16.01
CA LEU A 36 -6.82 13.92 -15.37
C LEU A 36 -5.60 13.67 -16.27
N PHE A 37 -5.01 12.50 -16.25
CA PHE A 37 -3.66 12.31 -16.75
C PHE A 37 -3.57 11.93 -18.23
N GLY A 38 -4.69 11.91 -18.94
CA GLY A 38 -4.74 11.52 -20.36
C GLY A 38 -4.53 10.02 -20.60
N TYR A 39 -4.55 9.21 -19.54
CA TYR A 39 -4.34 7.77 -19.59
C TYR A 39 -5.49 7.00 -18.95
N THR A 40 -5.84 5.86 -19.54
CA THR A 40 -6.73 4.86 -18.95
C THR A 40 -6.21 3.48 -19.28
N THR A 41 -6.46 2.54 -18.37
CA THR A 41 -6.38 1.12 -18.67
C THR A 41 -7.52 0.71 -19.61
N GLU A 42 -7.25 -0.26 -20.47
CA GLU A 42 -8.21 -0.80 -21.45
C GLU A 42 -8.58 -2.25 -21.13
N GLY A 43 -7.78 -2.95 -20.32
CA GLY A 43 -8.02 -4.29 -19.86
C GLY A 43 -7.77 -4.40 -18.36
N GLN A 44 -8.86 -4.32 -17.58
CA GLN A 44 -8.85 -4.48 -16.13
C GLN A 44 -9.93 -5.46 -15.68
N ILE A 45 -9.62 -6.33 -14.72
CA ILE A 45 -10.61 -7.12 -13.98
C ILE A 45 -10.49 -6.77 -12.51
N LEU A 46 -11.61 -6.50 -11.87
CA LEU A 46 -11.73 -6.48 -10.41
C LEU A 46 -12.65 -7.61 -10.00
N PHE A 47 -12.19 -8.46 -9.12
CA PHE A 47 -12.96 -9.58 -8.60
C PHE A 47 -12.93 -9.50 -7.09
N ALA A 48 -14.05 -9.73 -6.42
CA ALA A 48 -14.00 -10.02 -5.00
C ALA A 48 -14.89 -11.17 -4.59
N LYS A 49 -14.42 -11.82 -3.53
CA LYS A 49 -15.07 -12.94 -2.88
C LYS A 49 -14.53 -13.05 -1.46
N ASN A 50 -15.40 -13.33 -0.49
CA ASN A 50 -15.02 -13.49 0.92
C ASN A 50 -14.20 -12.31 1.46
N GLU A 51 -14.61 -11.07 1.19
CA GLU A 51 -13.94 -9.83 1.64
C GLU A 51 -12.50 -9.65 1.12
N VAL A 52 -12.09 -10.47 0.14
CA VAL A 52 -10.85 -10.32 -0.61
C VAL A 52 -11.17 -9.74 -1.97
N VAL A 53 -10.55 -8.60 -2.31
CA VAL A 53 -10.62 -7.93 -3.61
C VAL A 53 -9.28 -8.12 -4.32
N SER A 54 -9.32 -8.62 -5.56
CA SER A 54 -8.16 -8.82 -6.42
C SER A 54 -8.33 -8.02 -7.71
N SER A 55 -7.26 -7.36 -8.15
CA SER A 55 -7.20 -6.61 -9.41
C SER A 55 -6.26 -7.26 -10.40
N TYR A 56 -6.68 -7.36 -11.65
CA TYR A 56 -5.90 -7.93 -12.74
C TYR A 56 -5.86 -6.99 -13.94
N HIS A 57 -4.72 -6.91 -14.60
CA HIS A 57 -4.54 -6.11 -15.81
C HIS A 57 -3.98 -6.96 -16.94
N THR A 58 -4.22 -6.56 -18.18
CA THR A 58 -3.61 -7.26 -19.32
C THR A 58 -2.12 -6.93 -19.44
N ASN A 59 -1.30 -7.87 -19.93
CA ASN A 59 0.13 -7.58 -20.17
C ASN A 59 0.33 -6.37 -21.11
N GLU A 60 -0.55 -6.19 -22.09
CA GLU A 60 -0.52 -5.04 -23.02
C GLU A 60 -0.72 -3.71 -22.27
N ASP A 61 -1.66 -3.64 -21.33
CA ASP A 61 -1.85 -2.45 -20.49
C ASP A 61 -0.64 -2.15 -19.62
N LEU A 62 0.04 -3.20 -19.10
CA LEU A 62 1.23 -3.03 -18.26
C LEU A 62 2.41 -2.48 -19.07
N GLU A 63 2.63 -2.98 -20.28
CA GLU A 63 3.65 -2.46 -21.20
C GLU A 63 3.34 -1.00 -21.60
N LYS A 64 2.08 -0.71 -21.90
CA LYS A 64 1.60 0.64 -22.23
C LYS A 64 1.79 1.60 -21.04
N ALA A 65 1.47 1.16 -19.81
CA ALA A 65 1.64 1.96 -18.60
C ALA A 65 3.10 2.39 -18.41
N SER A 66 4.06 1.50 -18.66
CA SER A 66 5.49 1.81 -18.53
C SER A 66 5.94 2.91 -19.49
N LYS A 67 5.46 2.90 -20.73
CA LYS A 67 5.79 3.94 -21.71
C LYS A 67 5.12 5.26 -21.34
N VAL A 68 3.83 5.20 -21.01
CA VAL A 68 3.05 6.37 -20.61
C VAL A 68 3.64 7.04 -19.39
N GLY A 69 4.08 6.28 -18.38
CA GLY A 69 4.70 6.83 -17.19
C GLY A 69 6.01 7.56 -17.51
N LEU A 70 6.88 6.98 -18.34
CA LEU A 70 8.11 7.66 -18.78
C LEU A 70 7.81 8.97 -19.50
N ASP A 71 6.89 8.96 -20.47
CA ASP A 71 6.51 10.16 -21.23
C ASP A 71 5.86 11.22 -20.32
N PHE A 72 4.98 10.79 -19.42
CA PHE A 72 4.27 11.67 -18.49
C PHE A 72 5.23 12.36 -17.52
N TYR A 73 6.12 11.60 -16.87
CA TYR A 73 7.02 12.14 -15.86
C TYR A 73 8.23 12.87 -16.46
N SER A 74 8.59 12.59 -17.71
CA SER A 74 9.63 13.35 -18.42
C SER A 74 9.15 14.74 -18.86
N ASP A 75 7.85 14.97 -18.95
CA ASP A 75 7.29 16.30 -19.23
C ASP A 75 7.12 17.12 -17.93
N ASP A 76 7.76 18.28 -17.87
CA ASP A 76 7.75 19.11 -16.66
C ASP A 76 6.36 19.66 -16.31
N LYS A 77 5.48 19.92 -17.29
CA LYS A 77 4.12 20.40 -17.00
C LYS A 77 3.30 19.30 -16.34
N ASN A 78 3.40 18.07 -16.85
CA ASN A 78 2.77 16.90 -16.27
C ASN A 78 3.33 16.59 -14.87
N TRP A 79 4.63 16.74 -14.67
CA TRP A 79 5.25 16.60 -13.35
C TRP A 79 4.71 17.63 -12.34
N GLN A 80 4.68 18.92 -12.70
CA GLN A 80 4.13 19.97 -11.83
C GLN A 80 2.65 19.75 -11.54
N ARG A 81 1.90 19.31 -12.54
CA ARG A 81 0.49 18.94 -12.39
C ARG A 81 0.28 17.79 -11.41
N TYR A 82 1.11 16.75 -11.47
CA TYR A 82 1.06 15.64 -10.52
C TYR A 82 1.32 16.13 -9.09
N LEU A 83 2.37 16.93 -8.88
CA LEU A 83 2.71 17.49 -7.56
C LEU A 83 1.60 18.40 -7.01
N ALA A 84 1.00 19.24 -7.87
CA ALA A 84 -0.12 20.10 -7.47
C ALA A 84 -1.32 19.28 -6.96
N GLY A 85 -1.63 18.16 -7.63
CA GLY A 85 -2.70 17.26 -7.20
C GLY A 85 -2.42 16.55 -5.88
N VAL A 86 -1.16 16.19 -5.59
CA VAL A 86 -0.74 15.66 -4.28
C VAL A 86 -0.98 16.68 -3.15
N VAL A 87 -0.64 17.95 -3.39
CA VAL A 87 -0.90 19.04 -2.43
C VAL A 87 -2.40 19.27 -2.23
N GLU A 88 -3.18 19.22 -3.31
CA GLU A 88 -4.63 19.33 -3.27
C GLU A 88 -5.27 18.23 -2.42
N ILE A 89 -4.87 16.97 -2.61
CA ILE A 89 -5.34 15.82 -1.83
C ILE A 89 -5.13 16.06 -0.34
N SER A 90 -3.92 16.49 0.04
CA SER A 90 -3.58 16.74 1.44
C SER A 90 -4.45 17.84 2.07
N SER A 91 -4.76 18.90 1.31
CA SER A 91 -5.66 19.97 1.75
C SER A 91 -7.12 19.49 1.86
N GLN A 92 -7.58 18.75 0.86
CA GLN A 92 -8.93 18.22 0.78
C GLN A 92 -9.24 17.30 1.95
N ILE A 93 -8.32 16.41 2.33
CA ILE A 93 -8.51 15.48 3.45
C ILE A 93 -8.72 16.23 4.77
N LYS A 94 -7.89 17.23 5.07
CA LYS A 94 -8.03 18.01 6.31
C LYS A 94 -9.39 18.72 6.39
N SER A 95 -9.85 19.27 5.25
CA SER A 95 -11.17 19.90 5.15
C SER A 95 -12.30 18.88 5.39
N LEU A 96 -12.22 17.72 4.74
CA LEU A 96 -13.21 16.64 4.87
C LEU A 96 -13.24 16.04 6.27
N GLU A 97 -12.10 15.90 6.94
CA GLU A 97 -12.04 15.39 8.32
C GLU A 97 -12.76 16.33 9.29
N LYS A 98 -12.53 17.64 9.14
CA LYS A 98 -13.24 18.66 9.94
C LYS A 98 -14.73 18.64 9.64
N LYS A 99 -15.12 18.60 8.36
CA LYS A 99 -16.53 18.56 7.94
C LYS A 99 -17.24 17.31 8.46
N THR A 100 -16.61 16.14 8.32
CA THR A 100 -17.13 14.85 8.81
C THR A 100 -17.30 14.87 10.32
N SER A 101 -16.28 15.29 11.07
CA SER A 101 -16.35 15.33 12.53
C SER A 101 -17.40 16.30 13.05
N THR A 102 -17.56 17.45 12.38
CA THR A 102 -18.58 18.46 12.72
C THR A 102 -19.99 17.95 12.44
N LEU A 103 -20.20 17.25 11.31
CA LEU A 103 -21.51 16.73 10.96
C LEU A 103 -21.93 15.58 11.88
N LEU A 104 -21.02 14.63 12.12
CA LEU A 104 -21.31 13.43 12.91
C LEU A 104 -21.45 13.70 14.42
N SER A 105 -21.05 14.89 14.91
CA SER A 105 -21.24 15.28 16.32
C SER A 105 -22.57 15.97 16.60
N LYS A 106 -23.36 16.31 15.57
CA LYS A 106 -24.69 16.92 15.75
C LYS A 106 -25.65 15.91 16.39
N SER A 107 -26.53 16.37 17.28
CA SER A 107 -27.58 15.55 17.90
C SER A 107 -28.62 15.05 16.89
N SER A 108 -28.82 15.80 15.80
CA SER A 108 -29.65 15.43 14.66
C SER A 108 -28.89 15.74 13.37
N ILE A 109 -28.84 14.78 12.46
CA ILE A 109 -28.12 14.91 11.19
C ILE A 109 -29.14 14.96 10.05
N ASP A 110 -29.03 15.99 9.20
CA ASP A 110 -29.85 16.07 7.99
C ASP A 110 -29.47 14.95 7.01
N LYS A 111 -30.47 14.24 6.49
CA LYS A 111 -30.22 13.07 5.63
C LYS A 111 -29.49 13.45 4.35
N LYS A 112 -29.87 14.57 3.75
CA LYS A 112 -29.26 15.05 2.50
C LYS A 112 -27.84 15.53 2.75
N GLU A 113 -27.58 16.26 3.83
CA GLU A 113 -26.24 16.71 4.22
C GLU A 113 -25.27 15.52 4.42
N LEU A 114 -25.71 14.44 5.07
CA LEU A 114 -24.89 13.23 5.24
C LEU A 114 -24.71 12.45 3.93
N GLY A 115 -25.77 12.39 3.11
CA GLY A 115 -25.72 11.81 1.77
C GLY A 115 -24.72 12.52 0.84
N ASP A 116 -24.76 13.86 0.82
CA ASP A 116 -23.84 14.68 0.02
C ASP A 116 -22.39 14.53 0.52
N LEU A 117 -22.18 14.46 1.84
CA LEU A 117 -20.86 14.20 2.42
C LEU A 117 -20.31 12.83 1.99
N LEU A 118 -21.14 11.77 1.94
CA LEU A 118 -20.71 10.46 1.45
C LEU A 118 -20.14 10.55 0.03
N LEU A 119 -20.84 11.23 -0.88
CA LEU A 119 -20.38 11.39 -2.26
C LEU A 119 -19.10 12.25 -2.35
N GLU A 120 -19.01 13.31 -1.55
CA GLU A 120 -17.84 14.19 -1.52
C GLU A 120 -16.57 13.43 -1.08
N VAL A 121 -16.66 12.69 0.03
CA VAL A 121 -15.54 11.86 0.51
C VAL A 121 -15.22 10.74 -0.48
N SER A 122 -16.23 10.12 -1.11
CA SER A 122 -16.00 9.10 -2.13
C SER A 122 -15.29 9.65 -3.37
N ASN A 123 -15.66 10.85 -3.83
CA ASN A 123 -14.98 11.50 -4.95
C ASN A 123 -13.53 11.86 -4.63
N ALA A 124 -13.26 12.33 -3.41
CA ALA A 124 -11.88 12.56 -2.94
C ALA A 124 -11.08 11.25 -2.90
N GLN A 125 -11.71 10.14 -2.51
CA GLN A 125 -11.10 8.81 -2.54
C GLN A 125 -10.72 8.39 -3.96
N ILE A 126 -11.61 8.56 -4.94
CA ILE A 126 -11.33 8.26 -6.36
C ILE A 126 -10.20 9.13 -6.89
N TYR A 127 -10.21 10.43 -6.59
CA TYR A 127 -9.16 11.36 -7.01
C TYR A 127 -7.78 10.98 -6.44
N THR A 128 -7.75 10.63 -5.14
CA THR A 128 -6.55 10.14 -4.45
C THR A 128 -6.05 8.83 -5.05
N PHE A 129 -6.97 7.90 -5.35
CA PHE A 129 -6.63 6.65 -6.00
C PHE A 129 -6.03 6.86 -7.39
N CYS A 130 -6.55 7.80 -8.19
CA CYS A 130 -6.00 8.11 -9.51
C CYS A 130 -4.52 8.56 -9.42
N HIS A 131 -4.19 9.40 -8.43
CA HIS A 131 -2.81 9.83 -8.18
C HIS A 131 -1.95 8.67 -7.69
N PHE A 132 -2.45 7.87 -6.74
CA PHE A 132 -1.76 6.69 -6.23
C PHE A 132 -1.46 5.69 -7.36
N ASN A 133 -2.37 5.51 -8.31
CA ASN A 133 -2.21 4.57 -9.42
C ASN A 133 -1.03 4.93 -10.33
N LEU A 134 -0.73 6.22 -10.54
CA LEU A 134 0.45 6.65 -11.31
C LEU A 134 1.78 6.33 -10.62
N THR A 135 1.76 6.13 -9.31
CA THR A 135 2.96 5.70 -8.54
C THR A 135 3.19 4.19 -8.59
N ASN A 136 2.30 3.44 -9.27
CA ASN A 136 2.42 1.99 -9.36
C ASN A 136 3.73 1.63 -10.12
N PRO A 137 4.45 0.58 -9.68
CA PRO A 137 5.65 0.08 -10.38
C PRO A 137 5.50 -0.05 -11.89
N ASN A 138 4.32 -0.38 -12.40
CA ASN A 138 4.09 -0.50 -13.84
C ASN A 138 4.23 0.84 -14.58
N PHE A 139 3.90 1.98 -13.95
CA PHE A 139 4.11 3.31 -14.53
C PHE A 139 5.54 3.82 -14.31
N THR A 140 6.16 3.51 -13.17
CA THR A 140 7.54 3.95 -12.88
C THR A 140 8.59 3.12 -13.61
N PHE A 141 8.24 1.93 -14.11
CA PHE A 141 9.17 1.00 -14.73
C PHE A 141 9.97 1.60 -15.89
N GLY A 142 9.34 2.47 -16.71
CA GLY A 142 10.02 3.13 -17.82
C GLY A 142 11.16 4.04 -17.37
N LEU A 143 10.92 4.84 -16.32
CA LEU A 143 11.93 5.68 -15.66
C LEU A 143 13.04 4.83 -15.05
N GLU A 144 12.69 3.77 -14.32
CA GLU A 144 13.64 2.85 -13.69
C GLU A 144 14.55 2.19 -14.73
N ASN A 145 13.98 1.76 -15.86
CA ASN A 145 14.72 1.10 -16.92
C ASN A 145 15.66 2.06 -17.65
N GLU A 146 15.24 3.31 -17.89
CA GLU A 146 16.09 4.32 -18.51
C GLU A 146 17.30 4.64 -17.62
N LEU A 147 17.08 4.89 -16.32
CA LEU A 147 18.14 5.11 -15.36
C LEU A 147 19.09 3.92 -15.25
N ARG A 148 18.55 2.69 -15.21
CA ARG A 148 19.34 1.46 -15.16
C ARG A 148 20.21 1.29 -16.39
N LYS A 149 19.64 1.48 -17.58
CA LYS A 149 20.35 1.35 -18.86
C LYS A 149 21.51 2.35 -18.95
N TYR A 150 21.34 3.55 -18.42
CA TYR A 150 22.40 4.54 -18.34
C TYR A 150 23.53 4.12 -17.39
N LEU A 151 23.19 3.75 -16.15
CA LEU A 151 24.17 3.43 -15.12
C LEU A 151 24.94 2.12 -15.41
N SER A 152 24.28 1.14 -16.03
CA SER A 152 24.89 -0.16 -16.36
C SER A 152 26.04 -0.04 -17.38
N LYS A 153 26.16 1.09 -18.11
CA LYS A 153 27.30 1.35 -19.00
C LYS A 153 28.60 1.68 -18.23
N GLN A 154 28.49 2.01 -16.96
CA GLN A 154 29.59 2.53 -16.13
C GLN A 154 29.78 1.72 -14.85
N ILE A 155 28.83 0.83 -14.52
CA ILE A 155 28.76 0.09 -13.26
C ILE A 155 28.43 -1.36 -13.58
N ASP A 156 29.42 -2.26 -13.45
CA ASP A 156 29.23 -3.68 -13.72
C ASP A 156 28.50 -4.40 -12.57
N ASN A 157 29.00 -4.26 -11.34
CA ASN A 157 28.40 -4.85 -10.15
C ASN A 157 27.74 -3.75 -9.30
N SER A 158 26.59 -4.03 -8.69
CA SER A 158 25.83 -3.14 -7.77
C SER A 158 25.01 -1.99 -8.38
N VAL A 159 24.71 -2.01 -9.68
CA VAL A 159 23.86 -0.98 -10.31
C VAL A 159 22.52 -0.79 -9.59
N ASP A 160 21.88 -1.87 -9.14
CA ASP A 160 20.65 -1.84 -8.35
C ASP A 160 20.79 -1.10 -7.02
N GLN A 161 21.91 -1.28 -6.33
CA GLN A 161 22.17 -0.59 -5.08
C GLN A 161 22.35 0.91 -5.32
N VAL A 162 23.05 1.29 -6.39
CA VAL A 162 23.25 2.69 -6.77
C VAL A 162 21.93 3.34 -7.17
N ILE A 163 21.08 2.66 -7.94
CA ILE A 163 19.72 3.13 -8.25
C ILE A 163 18.95 3.32 -6.95
N GLY A 164 18.93 2.33 -6.06
CA GLY A 164 18.23 2.41 -4.78
C GLY A 164 18.67 3.61 -3.93
N ASP A 165 19.97 3.89 -3.88
CA ASP A 165 20.52 5.05 -3.16
C ASP A 165 20.11 6.38 -3.81
N LEU A 166 20.14 6.47 -5.13
CA LEU A 166 19.74 7.67 -5.89
C LEU A 166 18.23 7.96 -5.79
N THR A 167 17.40 6.91 -5.76
CA THR A 167 15.94 7.01 -5.68
C THR A 167 15.43 6.96 -4.23
N THR A 168 16.29 7.02 -3.22
CA THR A 168 15.84 7.15 -1.82
C THR A 168 15.40 8.60 -1.58
N PRO A 169 14.18 8.89 -1.09
CA PRO A 169 13.71 10.27 -0.92
C PRO A 169 14.51 11.01 0.15
N GLU A 170 14.75 12.31 -0.06
CA GLU A 170 15.44 13.18 0.92
C GLU A 170 14.51 13.68 2.02
N LYS A 171 13.20 13.65 1.79
CA LYS A 171 12.16 14.06 2.75
C LYS A 171 11.91 12.94 3.76
N LEU A 172 11.63 13.32 5.00
CA LEU A 172 11.10 12.40 6.00
C LEU A 172 9.69 11.99 5.62
N SER A 173 9.42 10.68 5.66
CA SER A 173 8.05 10.16 5.57
C SER A 173 7.22 10.53 6.81
N THR A 174 5.90 10.45 6.69
CA THR A 174 5.00 10.55 7.85
C THR A 174 5.33 9.50 8.93
N LEU A 175 5.75 8.29 8.55
CA LEU A 175 6.17 7.25 9.50
C LEU A 175 7.45 7.63 10.26
N GLN A 176 8.46 8.18 9.58
CA GLN A 176 9.68 8.65 10.24
C GLN A 176 9.40 9.87 11.14
N THR A 177 8.50 10.75 10.70
CA THR A 177 8.06 11.91 11.49
C THR A 177 7.34 11.45 12.75
N GLU A 178 6.44 10.48 12.64
CA GLU A 178 5.78 9.84 13.79
C GLU A 178 6.82 9.23 14.75
N SER A 179 7.77 8.45 14.23
CA SER A 179 8.78 7.81 15.08
C SER A 179 9.67 8.83 15.79
N LEU A 180 10.02 9.93 15.13
CA LEU A 180 10.76 11.04 15.75
C LEU A 180 9.97 11.66 16.91
N ASP A 181 8.69 11.94 16.69
CA ASP A 181 7.81 12.51 17.71
C ASP A 181 7.62 11.54 18.88
N PHE A 182 7.43 10.25 18.60
CA PHE A 182 7.35 9.21 19.61
C PHE A 182 8.62 9.13 20.45
N TYR A 183 9.80 9.12 19.81
CA TYR A 183 11.06 9.12 20.53
C TYR A 183 11.27 10.40 21.33
N LYS A 184 10.77 11.56 20.89
CA LYS A 184 10.81 12.78 21.70
C LYS A 184 9.92 12.68 22.94
N VAL A 185 8.75 12.05 22.85
CA VAL A 185 7.92 11.71 24.03
C VAL A 185 8.69 10.79 24.98
N LEU A 186 9.29 9.71 24.47
CA LEU A 186 10.06 8.80 25.32
C LEU A 186 11.30 9.48 25.93
N GLN A 187 11.99 10.36 25.18
CA GLN A 187 13.18 11.08 25.63
C GLN A 187 12.86 12.01 26.80
N LYS A 188 11.71 12.70 26.76
CA LYS A 188 11.21 13.53 27.86
C LYS A 188 11.10 12.75 29.17
N HIS A 189 10.70 11.48 29.10
CA HIS A 189 10.45 10.62 30.26
C HIS A 189 11.57 9.62 30.56
N TRP A 190 12.66 9.61 29.78
CA TRP A 190 13.61 8.48 29.69
C TRP A 190 14.22 8.07 31.02
N SER A 191 14.56 9.04 31.88
CA SER A 191 15.21 8.78 33.18
C SER A 191 14.36 7.93 34.13
N ASN A 192 13.03 8.07 34.06
CA ASN A 192 12.07 7.38 34.94
C ASN A 192 11.04 6.58 34.16
N ILE A 193 11.31 6.26 32.89
CA ILE A 193 10.33 5.70 31.95
C ILE A 193 9.75 4.35 32.41
N LYS A 194 10.52 3.58 33.20
CA LYS A 194 10.10 2.30 33.78
C LYS A 194 8.99 2.43 34.83
N ASN A 195 8.77 3.63 35.38
CA ASN A 195 7.73 3.87 36.38
C ASN A 195 6.35 4.13 35.76
N GLU A 196 6.25 4.21 34.43
CA GLU A 196 4.99 4.43 33.69
C GLU A 196 4.13 5.56 34.31
N SER A 197 4.74 6.74 34.49
CA SER A 197 4.09 7.87 35.17
C SER A 197 2.75 8.27 34.51
N PRO A 198 1.81 8.87 35.27
CA PRO A 198 0.58 9.41 34.68
C PRO A 198 0.86 10.41 33.55
N GLU A 199 1.92 11.22 33.66
CA GLU A 199 2.33 12.18 32.64
C GLU A 199 2.83 11.49 31.35
N LEU A 200 3.58 10.38 31.46
CA LEU A 200 3.96 9.58 30.30
C LEU A 200 2.72 9.03 29.60
N ASN A 201 1.76 8.50 30.36
CA ASN A 201 0.51 7.99 29.78
C ASN A 201 -0.26 9.08 29.03
N GLU A 202 -0.36 10.29 29.60
CA GLU A 202 -1.03 11.42 28.93
C GLU A 202 -0.31 11.85 27.63
N ASP A 203 1.02 11.89 27.63
CA ASP A 203 1.78 12.22 26.42
C ASP A 203 1.66 11.11 25.34
N LEU A 204 1.61 9.84 25.74
CA LEU A 204 1.35 8.72 24.84
C LEU A 204 -0.07 8.77 24.26
N ASP A 205 -1.06 9.17 25.06
CA ASP A 205 -2.44 9.36 24.60
C ASP A 205 -2.52 10.46 23.53
N LYS A 206 -1.87 11.61 23.76
CA LYS A 206 -1.80 12.70 22.78
C LYS A 206 -1.08 12.29 21.49
N HIS A 207 0.00 11.53 21.61
CA HIS A 207 0.74 11.00 20.46
C HIS A 207 -0.14 10.04 19.65
N SER A 208 -0.83 9.13 20.34
CA SER A 208 -1.84 8.23 19.76
C SER A 208 -2.93 9.00 19.01
N GLU A 209 -3.55 10.01 19.62
CA GLU A 209 -4.59 10.81 18.98
C GLU A 209 -4.10 11.49 17.69
N LYS A 210 -2.86 12.00 17.70
CA LYS A 210 -2.23 12.62 16.54
C LYS A 210 -2.01 11.65 15.39
N TYR A 211 -1.64 10.39 15.67
CA TYR A 211 -1.20 9.41 14.68
C TYR A 211 -2.14 8.21 14.49
N LEU A 212 -3.32 8.23 15.11
CA LEU A 212 -4.29 7.14 15.09
C LEU A 212 -4.65 6.67 13.67
N TYR A 213 -4.61 7.58 12.68
CA TYR A 213 -4.92 7.26 11.28
C TYR A 213 -3.86 6.37 10.60
N LEU A 214 -2.66 6.23 11.16
CA LEU A 214 -1.60 5.37 10.65
C LEU A 214 -1.84 3.87 10.91
N GLY A 215 -2.70 3.55 11.89
CA GLY A 215 -3.06 2.18 12.27
C GLY A 215 -3.79 1.35 11.21
N GLY A 216 -4.00 1.90 10.01
CA GLY A 216 -4.70 1.20 8.94
C GLY A 216 -6.18 0.98 9.25
N ASN A 217 -6.94 0.55 8.23
CA ASN A 217 -8.38 0.31 8.36
C ASN A 217 -8.78 -1.15 8.12
N GLU A 218 -7.83 -2.06 7.97
CA GLU A 218 -8.06 -3.46 7.59
C GLU A 218 -7.84 -4.39 8.79
N GLY A 219 -8.57 -4.09 9.88
CA GLY A 219 -8.57 -4.91 11.10
C GLY A 219 -7.54 -4.48 12.15
N ASN A 220 -8.02 -4.32 13.39
CA ASN A 220 -7.35 -4.35 14.70
C ASN A 220 -6.04 -3.61 15.01
N ASP A 221 -5.29 -3.03 14.07
CA ASP A 221 -4.06 -2.27 14.37
C ASP A 221 -4.37 -0.83 14.78
N LYS A 222 -5.14 -0.64 15.84
CA LYS A 222 -5.27 0.71 16.41
C LYS A 222 -3.90 1.12 16.94
N TRP A 223 -3.30 2.15 16.34
CA TRP A 223 -2.15 2.86 16.92
C TRP A 223 -2.65 3.74 18.08
N ASP A 224 -3.38 3.12 18.98
CA ASP A 224 -3.90 3.73 20.19
C ASP A 224 -2.83 3.71 21.28
N SER A 225 -3.18 4.21 22.46
CA SER A 225 -2.26 4.29 23.59
C SER A 225 -1.72 2.93 24.01
N GLU A 226 -2.50 1.85 23.86
CA GLU A 226 -2.07 0.50 24.22
C GLU A 226 -1.01 -0.01 23.25
N TYR A 227 -1.16 0.27 21.95
CA TYR A 227 -0.11 -0.01 20.96
C TYR A 227 1.23 0.65 21.35
N TYR A 228 1.23 1.95 21.67
CA TYR A 228 2.47 2.64 22.03
C TYR A 228 3.08 2.18 23.36
N LYS A 229 2.24 1.78 24.33
CA LYS A 229 2.73 1.14 25.57
C LYS A 229 3.42 -0.19 25.29
N ASN A 230 2.87 -1.00 24.41
CA ASN A 230 3.49 -2.27 24.02
C ASN A 230 4.79 -2.05 23.24
N LEU A 231 4.82 -1.07 22.33
CA LEU A 231 6.04 -0.67 21.64
C LEU A 231 7.13 -0.17 22.61
N LEU A 232 6.75 0.59 23.64
CA LEU A 232 7.67 0.99 24.71
C LEU A 232 8.25 -0.24 25.45
N LYS A 233 7.41 -1.22 25.83
CA LYS A 233 7.87 -2.46 26.48
C LYS A 233 8.89 -3.20 25.60
N GLU A 234 8.64 -3.29 24.30
CA GLU A 234 9.58 -3.89 23.34
C GLU A 234 10.90 -3.11 23.28
N ILE A 235 10.85 -1.78 23.25
CA ILE A 235 12.04 -0.92 23.26
C ILE A 235 12.87 -1.14 24.53
N LEU A 236 12.24 -1.22 25.70
CA LEU A 236 12.92 -1.41 26.98
C LEU A 236 13.59 -2.78 27.12
N GLN A 237 13.20 -3.77 26.30
CA GLN A 237 13.85 -5.08 26.26
C GLN A 237 15.11 -5.11 25.37
N LYS A 238 15.34 -4.10 24.53
CA LYS A 238 16.48 -4.05 23.62
C LYS A 238 17.75 -3.61 24.36
N VAL A 239 18.70 -4.54 24.48
CA VAL A 239 20.00 -4.34 25.17
C VAL A 239 20.80 -3.14 24.63
N SER A 240 20.68 -2.84 23.33
CA SER A 240 21.48 -1.82 22.64
C SER A 240 20.69 -0.59 22.18
N PHE A 241 19.51 -0.33 22.73
CA PHE A 241 18.71 0.82 22.31
C PHE A 241 19.24 2.13 22.91
N ASP A 242 19.56 3.08 22.04
CA ASP A 242 19.97 4.43 22.41
C ASP A 242 19.03 5.44 21.76
N ILE A 243 18.15 6.01 22.57
CA ILE A 243 17.14 6.97 22.13
C ILE A 243 17.73 8.21 21.45
N ASN A 244 18.86 8.71 21.94
CA ASN A 244 19.50 9.90 21.39
C ASN A 244 20.11 9.59 20.03
N LYS A 245 20.65 8.38 19.86
CA LYS A 245 21.14 7.90 18.58
C LYS A 245 20.01 7.74 17.57
N GLU A 246 18.88 7.14 17.96
CA GLU A 246 17.72 6.99 17.08
C GLU A 246 17.16 8.34 16.62
N ILE A 247 16.98 9.29 17.54
CA ILE A 247 16.57 10.67 17.21
C ILE A 247 17.55 11.31 16.23
N LYS A 248 18.86 11.25 16.54
CA LYS A 248 19.90 11.84 15.68
C LYS A 248 19.92 11.21 14.28
N ASN A 249 19.70 9.90 14.16
CA ASN A 249 19.63 9.21 12.88
C ASN A 249 18.50 9.78 12.01
N ILE A 250 17.31 10.01 12.59
CA ILE A 250 16.17 10.57 11.86
C ILE A 250 16.41 12.05 11.53
N GLU A 251 16.90 12.85 12.48
CA GLU A 251 17.16 14.29 12.27
C GLU A 251 18.24 14.56 11.22
N THR A 252 19.22 13.66 11.07
CA THR A 252 20.29 13.76 10.06
C THR A 252 19.99 13.00 8.76
N TYR A 253 18.84 12.33 8.66
CA TYR A 253 18.46 11.51 7.50
C TYR A 253 18.51 12.30 6.18
N SER A 254 17.90 13.49 6.16
CA SER A 254 17.80 14.30 4.93
C SER A 254 19.18 14.74 4.44
N LEU A 255 20.02 15.24 5.35
CA LEU A 255 21.39 15.67 5.05
C LEU A 255 22.25 14.50 4.57
N SER A 256 22.26 13.38 5.31
CA SER A 256 23.07 12.20 4.97
C SER A 256 22.64 11.57 3.64
N THR A 257 21.34 11.52 3.35
CA THR A 257 20.81 11.05 2.07
C THR A 257 21.26 11.95 0.92
N LYS A 258 21.15 13.27 1.10
CA LYS A 258 21.60 14.26 0.11
C LYS A 258 23.09 14.18 -0.17
N GLU A 259 23.92 14.08 0.88
CA GLU A 259 25.38 13.91 0.76
C GLU A 259 25.74 12.62 0.00
N LYS A 260 25.08 11.50 0.34
CA LYS A 260 25.27 10.21 -0.33
C LYS A 260 24.94 10.31 -1.82
N LYS A 261 23.80 10.91 -2.17
CA LYS A 261 23.42 11.12 -3.58
C LYS A 261 24.41 11.99 -4.33
N ASN A 262 24.86 13.10 -3.75
CA ASN A 262 25.85 13.98 -4.36
C ASN A 262 27.18 13.25 -4.63
N SER A 263 27.65 12.45 -3.66
CA SER A 263 28.84 11.61 -3.85
C SER A 263 28.69 10.63 -5.02
N ILE A 264 27.52 10.00 -5.17
CA ILE A 264 27.23 9.10 -6.30
C ILE A 264 27.17 9.87 -7.62
N HIS A 265 26.50 11.03 -7.65
CA HIS A 265 26.42 11.90 -8.83
C HIS A 265 27.81 12.32 -9.33
N GLU A 266 28.72 12.68 -8.43
CA GLU A 266 30.10 13.06 -8.75
C GLU A 266 30.93 11.86 -9.21
N LYS A 267 30.85 10.75 -8.47
CA LYS A 267 31.61 9.52 -8.75
C LYS A 267 31.34 8.97 -10.15
N TYR A 268 30.06 8.91 -10.55
CA TYR A 268 29.65 8.34 -11.84
C TYR A 268 29.30 9.40 -12.89
N LYS A 269 29.60 10.68 -12.62
CA LYS A 269 29.38 11.80 -13.56
C LYS A 269 28.00 11.80 -14.21
N ILE A 270 26.96 11.58 -13.39
CA ILE A 270 25.59 11.42 -13.86
C ILE A 270 25.09 12.75 -14.46
N ASP A 271 24.55 12.70 -15.68
CA ASP A 271 24.04 13.88 -16.38
C ASP A 271 22.74 14.42 -15.77
N SER A 272 22.32 15.62 -16.19
CA SER A 272 21.15 16.30 -15.64
C SER A 272 19.84 15.56 -15.87
N TYR A 273 19.70 14.86 -17.00
CA TYR A 273 18.48 14.12 -17.34
C TYR A 273 18.30 12.91 -16.40
N HIS A 274 19.35 12.11 -16.22
CA HIS A 274 19.29 10.94 -15.34
C HIS A 274 19.24 11.33 -13.84
N LYS A 275 19.82 12.47 -13.46
CA LYS A 275 19.62 13.08 -12.14
C LYS A 275 18.15 13.42 -11.88
N ASP A 276 17.49 14.03 -12.87
CA ASP A 276 16.07 14.38 -12.78
C ASP A 276 15.19 13.12 -12.69
N ILE A 277 15.45 12.09 -13.50
CA ILE A 277 14.75 10.79 -13.39
C ILE A 277 14.91 10.20 -11.98
N ALA A 278 16.13 10.15 -11.45
CA ALA A 278 16.38 9.60 -10.11
C ALA A 278 15.66 10.40 -9.01
N PHE A 279 15.68 11.73 -9.12
CA PHE A 279 14.93 12.63 -8.23
C PHE A 279 13.43 12.34 -8.28
N LYS A 280 12.83 12.33 -9.47
CA LYS A 280 11.40 12.06 -9.68
C LYS A 280 11.00 10.67 -9.16
N LEU A 281 11.81 9.64 -9.39
CA LEU A 281 11.56 8.30 -8.82
C LEU A 281 11.56 8.29 -7.29
N GLY A 282 12.46 9.04 -6.65
CA GLY A 282 12.48 9.19 -5.20
C GLY A 282 11.26 9.93 -4.66
N GLU A 283 10.88 11.03 -5.31
CA GLU A 283 9.66 11.77 -4.96
C GLU A 283 8.40 10.92 -5.16
N ILE A 284 8.27 10.20 -6.27
CA ILE A 284 7.14 9.27 -6.50
C ILE A 284 7.08 8.20 -5.41
N GLY A 285 8.23 7.64 -4.99
CA GLY A 285 8.30 6.68 -3.89
C GLY A 285 7.82 7.26 -2.56
N HIS A 286 8.19 8.50 -2.25
CA HIS A 286 7.71 9.22 -1.07
C HIS A 286 6.20 9.48 -1.14
N GLU A 287 5.74 10.11 -2.23
CA GLU A 287 4.32 10.45 -2.40
C GLU A 287 3.43 9.21 -2.46
N ARG A 288 3.93 8.06 -2.92
CA ARG A 288 3.20 6.78 -2.86
C ARG A 288 2.80 6.41 -1.43
N LEU A 289 3.70 6.59 -0.46
CA LEU A 289 3.41 6.31 0.95
C LEU A 289 2.40 7.33 1.50
N GLU A 290 2.62 8.62 1.24
CA GLU A 290 1.74 9.69 1.69
C GLU A 290 0.32 9.57 1.09
N LEU A 291 0.21 9.25 -0.19
CA LEU A 291 -1.07 8.98 -0.86
C LEU A 291 -1.78 7.74 -0.29
N ARG A 292 -1.04 6.71 0.13
CA ARG A 292 -1.63 5.53 0.78
C ARG A 292 -2.18 5.88 2.16
N ILE A 293 -1.48 6.72 2.92
CA ILE A 293 -1.93 7.24 4.21
C ILE A 293 -3.19 8.09 4.02
N ALA A 294 -3.14 9.03 3.07
CA ALA A 294 -4.28 9.87 2.66
C ALA A 294 -5.52 9.04 2.29
N TRP A 295 -5.33 8.00 1.48
CA TRP A 295 -6.39 7.08 1.09
C TRP A 295 -6.98 6.35 2.32
N SER A 296 -6.15 5.96 3.27
CA SER A 296 -6.60 5.35 4.53
C SER A 296 -7.44 6.33 5.36
N SER A 297 -7.06 7.60 5.45
CA SER A 297 -7.88 8.60 6.14
C SER A 297 -9.27 8.78 5.52
N LEU A 298 -9.34 8.83 4.17
CA LEU A 298 -10.62 8.91 3.44
C LEU A 298 -11.50 7.69 3.68
N TYR A 299 -10.91 6.50 3.66
CA TYR A 299 -11.62 5.26 3.93
C TYR A 299 -12.23 5.23 5.34
N ARG A 300 -11.48 5.68 6.35
CA ARG A 300 -11.99 5.78 7.74
C ARG A 300 -13.20 6.70 7.83
N MET A 301 -13.18 7.83 7.12
CA MET A 301 -14.32 8.74 7.06
C MET A 301 -15.52 8.10 6.39
N LEU A 302 -15.34 7.44 5.24
CA LEU A 302 -16.41 6.71 4.55
C LEU A 302 -17.08 5.69 5.46
N ARG A 303 -16.28 4.87 6.17
CA ARG A 303 -16.82 3.91 7.13
C ARG A 303 -17.65 4.57 8.21
N LYS A 304 -17.14 5.63 8.85
CA LYS A 304 -17.89 6.36 9.89
C LYS A 304 -19.23 6.84 9.34
N ILE A 305 -19.25 7.43 8.15
CA ILE A 305 -20.47 7.89 7.49
C ILE A 305 -21.43 6.72 7.23
N VAL A 306 -20.95 5.62 6.64
CA VAL A 306 -21.78 4.44 6.33
C VAL A 306 -22.33 3.78 7.60
N TYR A 307 -21.54 3.68 8.68
CA TYR A 307 -22.01 3.17 9.97
C TYR A 307 -23.08 4.08 10.58
N THR A 308 -22.92 5.40 10.50
CA THR A 308 -23.97 6.34 10.93
C THR A 308 -25.25 6.13 10.12
N MET A 309 -25.16 6.02 8.79
CA MET A 309 -26.31 5.75 7.92
C MET A 309 -26.98 4.42 8.24
N SER A 310 -26.19 3.37 8.44
CA SER A 310 -26.63 2.03 8.84
C SER A 310 -27.45 2.06 10.13
N ASN A 311 -26.98 2.76 11.16
CA ASN A 311 -27.71 2.92 12.42
C ASN A 311 -29.02 3.70 12.22
N THR A 312 -29.01 4.77 11.44
CA THR A 312 -30.21 5.57 11.16
C THR A 312 -31.26 4.81 10.35
N LEU A 313 -30.84 3.93 9.44
CA LEU A 313 -31.73 3.08 8.65
C LEU A 313 -32.12 1.78 9.36
N GLU A 314 -31.49 1.46 10.50
CA GLU A 314 -31.64 0.17 11.20
C GLU A 314 -31.31 -1.05 10.31
N VAL A 315 -30.29 -0.92 9.47
CA VAL A 315 -29.84 -2.00 8.57
C VAL A 315 -28.39 -2.38 8.87
N PRO A 316 -27.99 -3.66 8.68
CA PRO A 316 -26.60 -4.05 8.83
C PRO A 316 -25.66 -3.23 7.94
N ALA A 317 -24.58 -2.68 8.49
CA ALA A 317 -23.61 -1.88 7.71
C ALA A 317 -23.06 -2.63 6.50
N TYR A 318 -22.90 -3.96 6.62
CA TYR A 318 -22.45 -4.82 5.53
C TYR A 318 -23.40 -4.82 4.32
N ASP A 319 -24.70 -4.54 4.49
CA ASP A 319 -25.63 -4.34 3.37
C ASP A 319 -25.33 -3.07 2.58
N LEU A 320 -24.93 -2.00 3.28
CA LEU A 320 -24.54 -0.76 2.61
C LEU A 320 -23.16 -0.91 1.95
N LEU A 321 -22.24 -1.65 2.55
CA LEU A 321 -20.86 -1.82 2.06
C LEU A 321 -20.74 -2.66 0.77
N VAL A 322 -21.84 -3.21 0.27
CA VAL A 322 -21.93 -3.85 -1.06
C VAL A 322 -22.63 -2.97 -2.12
N CYS A 323 -23.07 -1.76 -1.73
CA CYS A 323 -23.74 -0.77 -2.58
C CYS A 323 -22.78 0.38 -2.94
N SER A 324 -23.02 1.03 -4.09
CA SER A 324 -22.29 2.24 -4.49
C SER A 324 -22.61 3.48 -3.68
N PRO A 325 -21.77 4.53 -3.63
CA PRO A 325 -22.03 5.68 -2.78
C PRO A 325 -23.30 6.38 -3.27
N ASN A 326 -23.56 6.34 -4.59
CA ASN A 326 -24.81 6.80 -5.17
C ASN A 326 -25.99 5.91 -4.74
N GLU A 327 -25.86 4.58 -4.78
CA GLU A 327 -26.90 3.66 -4.31
C GLU A 327 -27.16 3.80 -2.80
N ILE A 328 -26.12 3.99 -1.98
CA ILE A 328 -26.21 4.24 -0.54
C ILE A 328 -26.87 5.61 -0.30
N GLN A 329 -26.47 6.65 -1.03
CA GLN A 329 -27.09 7.98 -0.92
C GLN A 329 -28.56 7.93 -1.31
N ASP A 330 -28.90 7.30 -2.44
CA ASP A 330 -30.28 7.15 -2.90
C ASP A 330 -31.12 6.32 -1.94
N TRP A 331 -30.57 5.24 -1.38
CA TRP A 331 -31.25 4.48 -0.32
C TRP A 331 -31.46 5.37 0.91
N PHE A 332 -30.43 6.08 1.37
CA PHE A 332 -30.49 6.86 2.60
C PHE A 332 -31.45 8.06 2.50
N VAL A 333 -31.41 8.79 1.38
CA VAL A 333 -32.15 10.04 1.16
C VAL A 333 -33.53 9.79 0.57
N ASN A 334 -33.64 8.87 -0.41
CA ASN A 334 -34.84 8.66 -1.21
C ASN A 334 -35.56 7.32 -0.93
N ASP A 335 -35.07 6.53 0.03
CA ASP A 335 -35.58 5.19 0.37
C ASP A 335 -35.55 4.19 -0.80
N LYS A 336 -34.66 4.42 -1.77
CA LYS A 336 -34.51 3.59 -2.97
C LYS A 336 -33.52 2.45 -2.73
N LYS A 337 -33.97 1.42 -2.02
CA LYS A 337 -33.18 0.23 -1.65
C LYS A 337 -32.99 -0.76 -2.83
N LEU A 338 -31.84 -1.43 -2.89
CA LEU A 338 -31.63 -2.61 -3.75
C LEU A 338 -32.45 -3.82 -3.28
N THR A 339 -32.78 -4.75 -4.16
CA THR A 339 -33.49 -5.95 -3.72
C THR A 339 -32.62 -6.80 -2.79
N GLU A 340 -33.24 -7.51 -1.84
CA GLU A 340 -32.52 -8.41 -0.92
C GLU A 340 -31.69 -9.46 -1.69
N LYS A 341 -32.25 -9.95 -2.81
CA LYS A 341 -31.55 -10.87 -3.72
C LYS A 341 -30.27 -10.26 -4.28
N GLU A 342 -30.29 -9.01 -4.73
CA GLU A 342 -29.09 -8.34 -5.25
C GLU A 342 -28.03 -8.17 -4.17
N ILE A 343 -28.44 -7.79 -2.96
CA ILE A 343 -27.52 -7.65 -1.81
C ILE A 343 -26.85 -9.00 -1.50
N ILE A 344 -27.63 -10.10 -1.42
CA ILE A 344 -27.10 -11.44 -1.16
C ILE A 344 -26.11 -11.89 -2.24
N GLU A 345 -26.45 -11.70 -3.51
CA GLU A 345 -25.58 -12.08 -4.62
C GLU A 345 -24.29 -11.26 -4.64
N ARG A 346 -24.37 -9.96 -4.37
CA ARG A 346 -23.18 -9.11 -4.25
C ARG A 346 -22.29 -9.60 -3.11
N ARG A 347 -22.82 -9.82 -1.91
CA ARG A 347 -22.05 -10.34 -0.75
C ARG A 347 -21.29 -11.63 -1.07
N LYS A 348 -21.85 -12.49 -1.91
CA LYS A 348 -21.23 -13.76 -2.32
C LYS A 348 -19.99 -13.54 -3.19
N ALA A 349 -20.14 -12.77 -4.26
CA ALA A 349 -19.04 -12.37 -5.13
C ALA A 349 -19.48 -11.25 -6.08
N TYR A 350 -18.51 -10.51 -6.61
CA TYR A 350 -18.73 -9.64 -7.77
C TYR A 350 -17.50 -9.63 -8.67
N ILE A 351 -17.73 -9.29 -9.93
CA ILE A 351 -16.67 -9.06 -10.90
C ILE A 351 -17.02 -7.86 -11.77
N PHE A 352 -16.04 -6.99 -12.02
CA PHE A 352 -16.07 -5.99 -13.09
C PHE A 352 -14.98 -6.34 -14.11
N VAL A 353 -15.31 -6.29 -15.39
CA VAL A 353 -14.40 -6.56 -16.50
C VAL A 353 -14.45 -5.36 -17.44
N LEU A 354 -13.34 -4.65 -17.53
CA LEU A 354 -13.09 -3.65 -18.56
C LEU A 354 -12.37 -4.33 -19.74
N ASN A 355 -12.94 -4.20 -20.93
CA ASN A 355 -12.31 -4.62 -22.18
C ASN A 355 -12.51 -3.53 -23.24
N GLY A 356 -11.45 -2.78 -23.52
CA GLY A 356 -11.49 -1.54 -24.28
C GLY A 356 -12.39 -0.50 -23.60
N LYS A 357 -13.52 -0.22 -24.25
CA LYS A 357 -14.55 0.73 -23.74
C LYS A 357 -15.76 0.04 -23.12
N THR A 358 -15.76 -1.30 -23.08
CA THR A 358 -16.91 -2.09 -22.60
C THR A 358 -16.69 -2.52 -21.17
N ILE A 359 -17.74 -2.35 -20.36
CA ILE A 359 -17.78 -2.74 -18.96
C ILE A 359 -18.80 -3.87 -18.84
N GLN A 360 -18.36 -5.04 -18.36
CA GLN A 360 -19.24 -6.13 -17.95
C GLN A 360 -19.16 -6.28 -16.43
N SER A 361 -20.31 -6.47 -15.78
CA SER A 361 -20.38 -6.77 -14.35
C SER A 361 -21.30 -7.95 -14.08
N GLU A 362 -20.88 -8.84 -13.19
CA GLU A 362 -21.68 -9.98 -12.71
C GLU A 362 -21.57 -10.11 -11.19
N TYR A 363 -22.51 -10.81 -10.57
CA TYR A 363 -22.58 -11.04 -9.13
C TYR A 363 -22.79 -12.54 -8.81
N GLY A 364 -22.53 -12.91 -7.56
CA GLY A 364 -22.75 -14.26 -7.03
C GLY A 364 -22.07 -15.37 -7.85
N ASP A 365 -22.81 -16.43 -8.17
CA ASP A 365 -22.24 -17.57 -8.91
C ASP A 365 -21.73 -17.19 -10.30
N LYS A 366 -22.45 -16.29 -10.99
CA LYS A 366 -22.04 -15.81 -12.32
C LYS A 366 -20.71 -15.07 -12.27
N ALA A 367 -20.45 -14.31 -11.21
CA ALA A 367 -19.16 -13.64 -11.02
C ALA A 367 -18.02 -14.65 -10.86
N ILE A 368 -18.25 -15.71 -10.08
CA ILE A 368 -17.27 -16.79 -9.84
C ILE A 368 -16.98 -17.55 -11.14
N GLU A 369 -18.04 -17.92 -11.88
CA GLU A 369 -17.92 -18.58 -13.18
C GLU A 369 -17.15 -17.73 -14.19
N LEU A 370 -17.45 -16.42 -14.25
CA LEU A 370 -16.76 -15.49 -15.15
C LEU A 370 -15.29 -15.32 -14.77
N LYS A 371 -14.97 -15.21 -13.46
CA LYS A 371 -13.58 -15.22 -12.98
C LYS A 371 -12.87 -16.48 -13.45
N GLN A 372 -13.45 -17.67 -13.25
CA GLN A 372 -12.79 -18.93 -13.60
C GLN A 372 -12.54 -19.05 -15.11
N LYS A 373 -13.47 -18.54 -15.92
CA LYS A 373 -13.35 -18.49 -17.38
C LYS A 373 -12.24 -17.55 -17.86
N LEU A 374 -12.11 -16.38 -17.23
CA LEU A 374 -11.15 -15.35 -17.64
C LEU A 374 -9.76 -15.58 -17.06
N ILE A 375 -9.70 -16.05 -15.81
CA ILE A 375 -8.49 -16.22 -15.00
C ILE A 375 -8.53 -17.60 -14.33
N PRO A 376 -8.22 -18.67 -15.07
CA PRO A 376 -8.17 -20.01 -14.51
C PRO A 376 -7.03 -20.12 -13.50
N ASP A 377 -7.26 -20.89 -12.42
CA ASP A 377 -6.24 -21.08 -11.39
C ASP A 377 -5.02 -21.81 -11.96
N LYS A 378 -3.83 -21.36 -11.55
CA LYS A 378 -2.56 -22.01 -11.91
C LYS A 378 -2.20 -23.07 -10.86
N ASP A 379 -1.73 -24.23 -11.34
CA ASP A 379 -1.13 -25.26 -10.48
C ASP A 379 0.35 -24.95 -10.23
N PHE A 380 0.69 -24.70 -8.96
CA PHE A 380 2.05 -24.40 -8.49
C PHE A 380 2.72 -25.59 -7.78
N SER A 381 2.09 -26.76 -7.74
CA SER A 381 2.53 -27.92 -6.94
C SER A 381 3.96 -28.41 -7.24
N LYS A 382 4.47 -28.13 -8.44
CA LYS A 382 5.83 -28.53 -8.88
C LYS A 382 6.84 -27.39 -8.84
N THR A 383 6.41 -26.16 -8.54
CA THR A 383 7.29 -24.99 -8.51
C THR A 383 8.12 -25.00 -7.23
N LYS A 384 9.44 -24.90 -7.36
CA LYS A 384 10.40 -24.86 -6.23
C LYS A 384 11.34 -23.67 -6.30
N TYR A 385 11.24 -22.89 -7.36
CA TYR A 385 12.12 -21.80 -7.70
C TYR A 385 11.28 -20.64 -8.21
N LEU A 386 11.57 -19.44 -7.74
CA LEU A 386 10.99 -18.19 -8.20
C LEU A 386 12.07 -17.15 -8.42
N GLU A 387 11.81 -16.28 -9.39
CA GLU A 387 12.60 -15.10 -9.70
C GLU A 387 11.78 -13.85 -9.40
N GLY A 388 12.47 -12.81 -8.97
CA GLY A 388 11.96 -11.47 -8.73
C GLY A 388 13.06 -10.45 -8.95
N LYS A 389 12.89 -9.25 -8.41
CA LYS A 389 13.87 -8.17 -8.50
C LYS A 389 14.57 -7.96 -7.15
N PRO A 390 15.88 -7.74 -7.13
CA PRO A 390 16.60 -7.41 -5.91
C PRO A 390 16.21 -6.00 -5.44
N ALA A 391 15.82 -5.87 -4.17
CA ALA A 391 15.50 -4.58 -3.55
C ALA A 391 16.54 -4.14 -2.51
N TYR A 392 17.07 -5.11 -1.75
CA TYR A 392 18.24 -4.94 -0.89
C TYR A 392 19.06 -6.23 -0.89
N SER A 393 20.37 -6.10 -1.13
CA SER A 393 21.26 -7.24 -1.36
C SER A 393 21.52 -8.07 -0.11
N GLY A 394 21.61 -9.38 -0.27
CA GLY A 394 22.00 -10.33 0.78
C GLY A 394 21.63 -11.75 0.41
N VAL A 395 22.20 -12.72 1.12
CA VAL A 395 21.88 -14.15 0.94
C VAL A 395 21.55 -14.75 2.29
N VAL A 396 20.36 -15.31 2.43
CA VAL A 396 19.85 -15.84 3.70
C VAL A 396 19.13 -17.16 3.46
N GLU A 397 19.27 -18.08 4.42
CA GLU A 397 18.48 -19.30 4.50
C GLU A 397 17.63 -19.28 5.77
N GLY A 398 16.38 -19.70 5.67
CA GLY A 398 15.47 -19.61 6.79
C GLY A 398 14.15 -20.34 6.55
N LYS A 399 13.37 -20.46 7.62
CA LYS A 399 11.99 -20.94 7.51
C LYS A 399 11.09 -19.82 7.02
N VAL A 400 10.23 -20.16 6.08
CA VAL A 400 9.22 -19.28 5.52
C VAL A 400 8.12 -19.03 6.55
N PHE A 401 7.68 -17.78 6.59
CA PHE A 401 6.42 -17.37 7.16
C PHE A 401 5.61 -16.69 6.05
N VAL A 402 4.58 -17.37 5.53
CA VAL A 402 3.70 -16.80 4.52
C VAL A 402 2.60 -16.01 5.22
N PHE A 403 2.50 -14.74 4.87
CA PHE A 403 1.44 -13.84 5.28
C PHE A 403 0.42 -13.71 4.15
N ASN A 404 -0.81 -14.15 4.42
CA ASN A 404 -1.94 -14.04 3.50
C ASN A 404 -2.89 -12.94 3.97
N TRP A 405 -3.14 -11.96 3.10
CA TRP A 405 -4.19 -10.97 3.33
C TRP A 405 -5.55 -11.70 3.36
N GLY A 406 -6.30 -11.52 4.45
CA GLY A 406 -7.67 -12.06 4.61
C GLY A 406 -7.82 -13.23 5.56
N ASP A 407 -6.72 -13.59 6.24
CA ASP A 407 -6.81 -14.50 7.37
C ASP A 407 -7.35 -13.77 8.62
N LYS A 408 -8.39 -14.31 9.25
CA LYS A 408 -9.08 -13.68 10.41
C LYS A 408 -8.18 -13.54 11.64
N ASP A 409 -7.10 -14.32 11.73
CA ASP A 409 -6.12 -14.26 12.81
C ASP A 409 -4.84 -13.47 12.43
N PHE A 410 -4.89 -12.60 11.41
CA PHE A 410 -3.73 -11.87 10.89
C PHE A 410 -2.87 -11.18 11.97
N ASN A 411 -3.46 -10.51 12.96
CA ASN A 411 -2.70 -9.83 14.02
C ASN A 411 -1.94 -10.79 14.92
N LYS A 412 -2.54 -11.95 15.23
CA LYS A 412 -1.84 -12.99 15.98
C LYS A 412 -0.70 -13.58 15.15
N GLN A 413 -0.89 -13.71 13.84
CA GLN A 413 0.15 -14.21 12.93
C GLN A 413 1.36 -13.27 12.87
N ILE A 414 1.13 -11.97 12.70
CA ILE A 414 2.18 -10.93 12.68
C ILE A 414 2.98 -10.94 13.99
N ILE A 415 2.28 -10.95 15.13
CA ILE A 415 2.92 -10.92 16.45
C ILE A 415 3.70 -12.22 16.72
N ASN A 416 3.18 -13.37 16.31
CA ASN A 416 3.79 -14.68 16.59
C ASN A 416 4.79 -15.15 15.53
N MET A 417 5.10 -14.34 14.51
CA MET A 417 6.15 -14.66 13.56
C MET A 417 7.48 -14.91 14.32
N PRO A 418 8.14 -16.07 14.10
CA PRO A 418 9.41 -16.36 14.75
C PRO A 418 10.51 -15.38 14.33
N GLU A 419 11.37 -15.02 15.27
CA GLU A 419 12.57 -14.23 14.98
C GLU A 419 13.46 -14.92 13.93
N GLY A 420 13.92 -14.16 12.94
CA GLY A 420 14.78 -14.66 11.88
C GLY A 420 14.06 -15.47 10.79
N ALA A 421 12.73 -15.51 10.77
CA ALA A 421 11.98 -16.13 9.67
C ALA A 421 12.04 -15.29 8.38
N ILE A 422 11.78 -15.94 7.23
CA ILE A 422 11.67 -15.28 5.93
C ILE A 422 10.21 -14.89 5.71
N LEU A 423 9.92 -13.60 5.71
CA LEU A 423 8.56 -13.08 5.50
C LEU A 423 8.21 -13.14 4.01
N ILE A 424 7.17 -13.87 3.66
CA ILE A 424 6.61 -13.90 2.30
C ILE A 424 5.21 -13.29 2.34
N ALA A 425 4.94 -12.29 1.51
CA ALA A 425 3.63 -11.62 1.47
C ALA A 425 3.26 -11.19 0.04
N GLY A 426 1.98 -10.98 -0.27
CA GLY A 426 1.61 -10.43 -1.58
C GLY A 426 2.25 -9.05 -1.82
N GLN A 427 2.13 -8.18 -0.81
CA GLN A 427 2.77 -6.88 -0.69
C GLN A 427 2.99 -6.58 0.80
N THR A 428 3.99 -5.75 1.14
CA THR A 428 4.14 -5.26 2.51
C THR A 428 3.38 -3.96 2.73
N ARG A 429 3.00 -3.69 3.98
CA ARG A 429 2.29 -2.49 4.43
C ARG A 429 2.81 -2.04 5.79
N PRO A 430 2.53 -0.79 6.24
CA PRO A 430 2.96 -0.34 7.56
C PRO A 430 2.48 -1.24 8.72
N SER A 431 1.31 -1.87 8.62
CA SER A 431 0.83 -2.85 9.61
C SER A 431 1.73 -4.08 9.75
N LEU A 432 2.51 -4.43 8.72
CA LEU A 432 3.47 -5.53 8.79
C LEU A 432 4.79 -5.14 9.46
N MET A 433 4.97 -3.89 9.90
CA MET A 433 6.23 -3.45 10.53
C MET A 433 6.69 -4.33 11.71
N PRO A 434 5.82 -4.81 12.61
CA PRO A 434 6.25 -5.71 13.68
C PRO A 434 6.84 -7.03 13.16
N ALA A 435 6.27 -7.61 12.09
CA ALA A 435 6.79 -8.82 11.45
C ALA A 435 8.07 -8.53 10.64
N ILE A 436 8.10 -7.42 9.91
CA ILE A 436 9.26 -6.99 9.13
C ILE A 436 10.50 -6.83 10.02
N ARG A 437 10.34 -6.26 11.23
CA ARG A 437 11.45 -6.09 12.19
C ARG A 437 12.06 -7.41 12.67
N LYS A 438 11.31 -8.52 12.60
CA LYS A 438 11.76 -9.88 12.97
C LYS A 438 12.32 -10.67 11.79
N ALA A 439 12.13 -10.18 10.57
CA ALA A 439 12.41 -10.93 9.35
C ALA A 439 13.92 -10.96 9.05
N SER A 440 14.43 -12.14 8.67
CA SER A 440 15.81 -12.28 8.15
C SER A 440 15.90 -12.01 6.64
N ALA A 441 14.79 -12.15 5.92
CA ALA A 441 14.61 -11.69 4.54
C ALA A 441 13.13 -11.42 4.25
N ILE A 442 12.86 -10.59 3.24
CA ILE A 442 11.51 -10.26 2.76
C ILE A 442 11.37 -10.74 1.31
N VAL A 443 10.27 -11.41 1.01
CA VAL A 443 9.89 -11.79 -0.34
C VAL A 443 8.47 -11.30 -0.62
N THR A 444 8.24 -10.62 -1.74
CA THR A 444 6.89 -10.22 -2.14
C THR A 444 6.48 -10.69 -3.53
N ASP A 445 5.19 -10.98 -3.70
CA ASP A 445 4.61 -11.28 -5.02
C ASP A 445 4.63 -10.03 -5.91
N GLU A 446 4.37 -8.86 -5.32
CA GLU A 446 4.25 -7.58 -6.00
C GLU A 446 5.31 -6.59 -5.52
N GLY A 447 5.64 -5.60 -6.37
CA GLY A 447 6.48 -4.47 -6.00
C GLY A 447 7.57 -4.13 -7.02
N GLY A 448 7.92 -2.84 -7.06
CA GLY A 448 9.09 -2.28 -7.75
C GLY A 448 10.08 -1.68 -6.76
N ILE A 449 11.19 -1.11 -7.24
CA ILE A 449 12.27 -0.59 -6.37
C ILE A 449 11.81 0.57 -5.46
N THR A 450 10.68 1.18 -5.81
CA THR A 450 9.95 2.25 -5.09
C THR A 450 8.82 1.73 -4.20
N SER A 451 8.60 0.42 -4.12
CA SER A 451 7.56 -0.17 -3.26
C SER A 451 7.90 -0.06 -1.77
N HIS A 452 6.88 -0.16 -0.90
CA HIS A 452 7.06 -0.15 0.55
C HIS A 452 8.06 -1.23 1.00
N ALA A 453 7.97 -2.45 0.45
CA ALA A 453 8.91 -3.54 0.74
C ALA A 453 10.35 -3.14 0.40
N ALA A 454 10.55 -2.49 -0.75
CA ALA A 454 11.86 -2.07 -1.18
C ALA A 454 12.42 -0.94 -0.31
N ILE A 455 11.63 0.10 -0.03
CA ILE A 455 12.02 1.24 0.81
C ILE A 455 12.40 0.76 2.22
N VAL A 456 11.49 0.06 2.90
CA VAL A 456 11.71 -0.40 4.29
C VAL A 456 12.86 -1.39 4.40
N SER A 457 13.02 -2.28 3.41
CA SER A 457 14.14 -3.23 3.42
C SER A 457 15.51 -2.54 3.36
N ARG A 458 15.64 -1.43 2.62
CA ARG A 458 16.87 -0.63 2.56
C ARG A 458 17.12 0.12 3.87
N GLU A 459 16.07 0.66 4.47
CA GLU A 459 16.15 1.37 5.75
C GLU A 459 16.59 0.45 6.89
N LEU A 460 16.02 -0.77 6.95
CA LEU A 460 16.31 -1.76 7.99
C LEU A 460 17.47 -2.71 7.64
N LYS A 461 18.03 -2.60 6.43
CA LYS A 461 19.09 -3.45 5.90
C LYS A 461 18.74 -4.95 5.91
N ILE A 462 17.51 -5.27 5.53
CA ILE A 462 16.99 -6.64 5.46
C ILE A 462 17.02 -7.10 4.00
N PRO A 463 17.65 -8.24 3.65
CA PRO A 463 17.65 -8.78 2.29
C PRO A 463 16.23 -8.91 1.72
N CYS A 464 16.02 -8.46 0.48
CA CYS A 464 14.67 -8.33 -0.06
C CYS A 464 14.58 -8.64 -1.56
N VAL A 465 13.66 -9.55 -1.92
CA VAL A 465 13.28 -9.89 -3.30
C VAL A 465 11.82 -9.51 -3.51
N ILE A 466 11.53 -8.67 -4.49
CA ILE A 466 10.18 -8.17 -4.77
C ILE A 466 9.69 -8.62 -6.14
N GLY A 467 8.38 -8.64 -6.36
CA GLY A 467 7.82 -8.89 -7.68
C GLY A 467 7.98 -10.33 -8.17
N THR A 468 7.90 -11.32 -7.26
CA THR A 468 8.00 -12.76 -7.58
C THR A 468 6.72 -13.35 -8.20
N GLU A 469 5.65 -12.56 -8.26
CA GLU A 469 4.31 -12.85 -8.77
C GLU A 469 3.50 -13.90 -7.99
N PHE A 470 4.13 -14.97 -7.50
CA PHE A 470 3.42 -16.13 -6.93
C PHE A 470 4.09 -16.77 -5.70
N ALA A 471 5.01 -16.11 -5.00
CA ALA A 471 5.66 -16.67 -3.81
C ALA A 471 4.66 -17.07 -2.71
N THR A 472 3.59 -16.30 -2.48
CA THR A 472 2.55 -16.68 -1.49
C THR A 472 1.76 -17.94 -1.88
N LYS A 473 1.72 -18.28 -3.17
CA LYS A 473 1.00 -19.45 -3.69
C LYS A 473 1.91 -20.67 -3.86
N VAL A 474 3.22 -20.47 -3.96
CA VAL A 474 4.24 -21.51 -4.13
C VAL A 474 4.76 -22.04 -2.80
N PHE A 475 5.14 -21.14 -1.89
CA PHE A 475 5.73 -21.51 -0.60
C PHE A 475 4.66 -21.60 0.49
N LYS A 476 4.96 -22.35 1.56
CA LYS A 476 4.10 -22.50 2.73
C LYS A 476 4.87 -22.16 4.00
N THR A 477 4.16 -21.68 5.02
CA THR A 477 4.75 -21.44 6.34
C THR A 477 5.41 -22.72 6.87
N GLY A 478 6.67 -22.61 7.27
CA GLY A 478 7.51 -23.73 7.72
C GLY A 478 8.45 -24.29 6.65
N ASP A 479 8.22 -24.02 5.36
CA ASP A 479 9.14 -24.39 4.28
C ASP A 479 10.52 -23.77 4.54
N LYS A 480 11.59 -24.49 4.21
CA LYS A 480 12.95 -23.92 4.28
C LYS A 480 13.31 -23.40 2.90
N VAL A 481 13.71 -22.13 2.80
CA VAL A 481 14.10 -21.53 1.52
C VAL A 481 15.46 -20.83 1.63
N LYS A 482 16.13 -20.72 0.49
CA LYS A 482 17.27 -19.84 0.27
C LYS A 482 16.81 -18.64 -0.54
N VAL A 483 16.99 -17.44 0.01
CA VAL A 483 16.77 -16.16 -0.66
C VAL A 483 18.14 -15.61 -1.07
N ASP A 484 18.38 -15.51 -2.36
CA ASP A 484 19.53 -14.80 -2.92
C ASP A 484 19.01 -13.47 -3.48
N ALA A 485 19.01 -12.45 -2.64
CA ALA A 485 18.56 -11.10 -2.99
C ALA A 485 19.61 -10.29 -3.75
N GLN A 486 20.76 -10.88 -4.08
CA GLN A 486 21.69 -10.31 -5.06
C GLN A 486 21.25 -10.68 -6.49
N LYS A 487 20.81 -11.93 -6.67
CA LYS A 487 20.31 -12.44 -7.95
C LYS A 487 18.80 -12.29 -8.12
N GLY A 488 18.08 -11.91 -7.07
CA GLY A 488 16.63 -11.83 -7.09
C GLY A 488 15.94 -13.20 -7.13
N THR A 489 16.50 -14.23 -6.48
CA THR A 489 15.97 -15.61 -6.58
C THR A 489 15.57 -16.18 -5.22
N VAL A 490 14.53 -17.03 -5.23
CA VAL A 490 14.05 -17.74 -4.05
C VAL A 490 13.92 -19.23 -4.38
N ASN A 491 14.61 -20.07 -3.62
CA ASN A 491 14.69 -21.51 -3.84
C ASN A 491 14.20 -22.28 -2.62
N LEU A 492 13.31 -23.25 -2.83
CA LEU A 492 12.98 -24.24 -1.80
C LEU A 492 14.18 -25.17 -1.58
N ILE A 493 14.63 -25.27 -0.32
CA ILE A 493 15.72 -26.15 0.10
C ILE A 493 15.19 -27.20 1.07
N LYS A 494 15.72 -28.43 0.99
CA LYS A 494 15.27 -29.55 1.82
C LYS A 494 15.86 -29.50 3.23
#